data_AF-A0A7W4DZV6-F1
#
_entry.id   AF-A0A7W4DZV6-F1
#
_cell.length_a   1.000
_cell.length_b   1.000
_cell.length_c   1.000
_cell.angle_alpha   90.00
_cell.angle_beta   90.00
_cell.angle_gamma   90.00
#
_symmetry.space_group_name_H-M   'P 1'
#
loop_
_entity.id
_entity.type
_entity.pdbx_description
1 polymer ?
#
loop_
_entity_poly.entity_id
_entity_poly.type
_entity_poly.pdbx_seq_one_letter_code
_entity_poly.pdbx_strand_id
1 'polypeptide(L)'
;MNKIIILVLSLVLVSCETPINSLEKKKMSYQELPKPVKERIFNLYGDLPEEEQDRIEYKHIFRDLNKPPKYEYYTKQEFFFCWIYNGYIKNKETKKVYTLKKEITEERGNESIIYGDSLYIPNHYNIYEKDSLSYTFTRFILK
;
A
#
# COMPACT_ATOMS: atom_id res chain seq x y z
N MET A 1 1.81 -42.13 36.51
CA MET A 1 2.31 -41.39 35.32
C MET A 1 1.14 -41.21 34.37
N ASN A 2 0.64 -39.99 34.18
CA ASN A 2 -0.24 -39.64 33.07
C ASN A 2 -0.12 -38.12 32.85
N LYS A 3 0.78 -37.72 31.96
CA LYS A 3 0.84 -36.34 31.45
C LYS A 3 -0.02 -36.31 30.19
N ILE A 4 -1.23 -35.77 30.32
CA ILE A 4 -2.07 -35.41 29.18
C ILE A 4 -1.34 -34.25 28.49
N ILE A 5 -0.64 -34.56 27.40
CA ILE A 5 -0.07 -33.54 26.50
C ILE A 5 -1.26 -32.99 25.71
N ILE A 6 -1.85 -31.90 26.19
CA ILE A 6 -2.78 -31.11 25.41
C ILE A 6 -1.94 -30.40 24.35
N LEU A 7 -1.80 -31.04 23.19
CA LEU A 7 -1.31 -30.39 21.99
C LEU A 7 -2.42 -29.44 21.53
N VAL A 8 -2.42 -28.21 22.03
CA VAL A 8 -3.24 -27.13 21.49
C VAL A 8 -2.68 -26.86 20.10
N LEU A 9 -3.22 -27.60 19.13
CA LEU A 9 -3.09 -27.35 17.71
C LEU A 9 -3.74 -26.00 17.48
N SER A 10 -2.95 -24.95 17.69
CA SER A 10 -3.29 -23.60 17.28
C SER A 10 -3.54 -23.71 15.78
N LEU A 11 -4.81 -23.62 15.39
CA LEU A 11 -5.18 -23.25 14.03
C LEU A 11 -4.56 -21.86 13.82
N VAL A 12 -3.29 -21.84 13.43
CA VAL A 12 -2.71 -20.70 12.75
C VAL A 12 -3.47 -20.67 11.44
N LEU A 13 -4.59 -19.95 11.43
CA LEU A 13 -5.16 -19.41 10.21
C LEU A 13 -4.06 -18.53 9.64
N VAL A 14 -3.15 -19.14 8.89
CA VAL A 14 -2.18 -18.42 8.08
C VAL A 14 -3.05 -17.69 7.07
N SER A 15 -3.41 -16.45 7.40
CA SER A 15 -3.96 -15.53 6.41
C SER A 15 -3.00 -15.61 5.22
N CYS A 16 -3.49 -16.10 4.09
CA CYS A 16 -2.68 -16.24 2.89
C CYS A 16 -2.43 -14.83 2.36
N GLU A 17 -1.38 -14.20 2.89
CA GLU A 17 -0.92 -12.88 2.47
C GLU A 17 -0.40 -12.99 1.03
N THR A 18 -0.92 -12.13 0.16
CA THR A 18 -0.49 -12.09 -1.25
C THR A 18 0.54 -10.98 -1.42
N PRO A 19 1.80 -11.27 -1.75
CA PRO A 19 2.76 -10.22 -2.06
C PRO A 19 2.27 -9.38 -3.24
N ILE A 20 2.29 -8.04 -3.15
CA ILE A 20 1.77 -7.19 -4.25
C ILE A 20 2.48 -7.47 -5.58
N ASN A 21 3.76 -7.83 -5.52
CA ASN A 21 4.60 -8.13 -6.68
C ASN A 21 4.22 -9.42 -7.42
N SER A 22 3.40 -10.29 -6.83
CA SER A 22 2.86 -11.45 -7.54
C SER A 22 1.59 -11.13 -8.34
N LEU A 23 1.05 -9.92 -8.20
CA LEU A 23 -0.14 -9.49 -8.93
C LEU A 23 0.21 -9.05 -10.35
N GLU A 24 -0.80 -9.07 -11.21
CA GLU A 24 -0.72 -8.45 -12.52
C GLU A 24 -0.41 -6.96 -12.34
N LYS A 25 0.70 -6.52 -12.95
CA LYS A 25 1.17 -5.14 -12.88
C LYS A 25 1.48 -4.56 -14.24
N LYS A 26 1.24 -3.25 -14.40
CA LYS A 26 1.56 -2.48 -15.60
C LYS A 26 2.22 -1.17 -15.19
N LYS A 27 3.38 -0.88 -15.79
CA LYS A 27 3.96 0.46 -15.75
C LYS A 27 3.21 1.37 -16.72
N MET A 28 2.89 2.56 -16.26
CA MET A 28 2.11 3.55 -17.02
C MET A 28 2.60 4.96 -16.76
N SER A 29 2.37 5.86 -17.70
CA SER A 29 2.71 7.28 -17.54
C SER A 29 1.62 8.01 -16.74
N TYR A 30 1.96 9.19 -16.20
CA TYR A 30 0.98 10.06 -15.54
C TYR A 30 -0.26 10.32 -16.41
N GLN A 31 -0.07 10.53 -17.71
CA GLN A 31 -1.14 10.83 -18.66
C GLN A 31 -2.16 9.69 -18.80
N GLU A 32 -1.75 8.45 -18.55
CA GLU A 32 -2.63 7.28 -18.60
C GLU A 32 -3.43 7.08 -17.30
N LEU A 33 -3.10 7.77 -16.21
CA LEU A 33 -3.77 7.58 -14.92
C LEU A 33 -5.26 7.98 -14.99
N PRO A 34 -6.14 7.29 -14.23
CA PRO A 34 -7.52 7.72 -14.06
C PRO A 34 -7.59 9.15 -13.50
N LYS A 35 -8.59 9.93 -13.94
CA LYS A 35 -8.81 11.31 -13.49
C LYS A 35 -8.82 11.44 -11.95
N PRO A 36 -9.52 10.59 -11.17
CA PRO A 36 -9.50 10.69 -9.71
C PRO A 36 -8.12 10.49 -9.08
N VAL A 37 -7.29 9.64 -9.68
CA VAL A 37 -5.92 9.39 -9.21
C VAL A 37 -5.04 10.61 -9.49
N LYS A 38 -5.13 11.19 -10.70
CA LYS A 38 -4.41 12.42 -11.09
C LYS A 38 -4.72 13.59 -10.17
N GLU A 39 -6.00 13.81 -9.90
CA GLU A 39 -6.47 14.90 -9.02
C GLU A 39 -5.97 14.72 -7.58
N ARG A 40 -5.61 13.50 -7.16
CA ARG A 40 -5.16 13.25 -5.79
C ARG A 40 -3.65 13.34 -5.62
N ILE A 41 -2.88 12.90 -6.62
CA ILE A 41 -1.46 12.56 -6.47
C ILE A 41 -0.57 13.76 -6.14
N PHE A 42 -0.97 14.97 -6.54
CA PHE A 42 -0.25 16.21 -6.21
C PHE A 42 -0.86 16.96 -5.02
N ASN A 43 -2.03 16.53 -4.53
CA ASN A 43 -2.67 17.08 -3.34
C ASN A 43 -2.15 16.44 -2.06
N LEU A 44 -0.83 16.22 -1.99
CA LEU A 44 -0.11 15.64 -0.86
C LEU A 44 -0.31 16.47 0.42
N TYR A 45 -0.26 17.79 0.27
CA TYR A 45 -0.26 18.77 1.37
C TYR A 45 -1.63 19.40 1.64
N GLY A 46 -2.56 19.38 0.67
CA GLY A 46 -3.83 20.11 0.75
C GLY A 46 -4.80 19.64 1.84
N ASP A 47 -4.62 18.42 2.36
CA ASP A 47 -5.51 17.84 3.40
C ASP A 47 -4.84 17.64 4.76
N LEU A 48 -3.57 18.01 4.91
CA LEU A 48 -2.84 17.83 6.16
C LEU A 48 -2.55 19.20 6.81
N PRO A 49 -2.74 19.33 8.14
CA PRO A 49 -2.33 20.53 8.88
C PRO A 49 -0.86 20.84 8.62
N GLU A 50 -0.50 22.12 8.52
CA GLU A 50 0.86 22.60 8.22
C GLU A 50 1.93 21.94 9.14
N GLU A 51 1.59 21.73 10.41
CA GLU A 51 2.42 21.06 11.43
C GLU A 51 2.69 19.56 11.18
N GLU A 52 1.88 18.92 10.34
CA GLU A 52 2.08 17.54 9.92
C GLU A 52 2.87 17.44 8.61
N GLN A 53 2.94 18.52 7.83
CA GLN A 53 3.61 18.54 6.52
C GLN A 53 5.12 18.28 6.64
N ASP A 54 5.77 18.84 7.66
CA ASP A 54 7.20 18.63 7.96
C ASP A 54 7.52 17.20 8.47
N ARG A 55 6.50 16.43 8.90
CA ARG A 55 6.67 15.04 9.36
C ARG A 55 6.41 14.01 8.27
N ILE A 56 5.98 14.45 7.08
CA ILE A 56 5.61 13.57 5.95
C ILE A 56 6.82 12.84 5.37
N GLU A 57 8.03 13.41 5.50
CA GLU A 57 9.25 12.88 4.87
C GLU A 57 9.49 11.39 5.18
N TYR A 58 8.91 10.87 6.27
CA TYR A 58 9.05 9.47 6.71
C TYR A 58 7.76 8.64 6.72
N LYS A 59 6.58 9.21 6.43
CA LYS A 59 5.30 8.49 6.56
C LYS A 59 4.79 8.01 5.21
N HIS A 60 4.58 6.69 5.08
CA HIS A 60 3.86 6.14 3.93
C HIS A 60 2.40 6.61 3.94
N ILE A 61 1.95 7.20 2.84
CA ILE A 61 0.59 7.72 2.68
C ILE A 61 -0.23 6.69 1.93
N PHE A 62 -1.36 6.29 2.50
CA PHE A 62 -2.31 5.41 1.85
C PHE A 62 -3.65 6.12 1.65
N ARG A 63 -4.20 6.06 0.44
CA ARG A 63 -5.50 6.65 0.12
C ARG A 63 -6.36 5.67 -0.67
N ASP A 64 -7.57 5.43 -0.19
CA ASP A 64 -8.59 4.71 -0.94
C ASP A 64 -9.64 5.70 -1.47
N LEU A 65 -9.68 5.86 -2.79
CA LEU A 65 -10.56 6.78 -3.50
C LEU A 65 -11.93 6.16 -3.84
N ASN A 66 -12.17 4.91 -3.45
CA ASN A 66 -13.48 4.28 -3.61
C ASN A 66 -14.54 4.94 -2.70
N LYS A 67 -15.79 4.93 -3.15
CA LYS A 67 -16.96 5.39 -2.40
C LYS A 67 -18.00 4.28 -2.33
N PRO A 68 -18.14 3.54 -1.22
CA PRO A 68 -17.37 3.65 0.03
C PRO A 68 -15.93 3.09 -0.09
N PRO A 69 -15.00 3.43 0.82
CA PRO A 69 -13.65 2.85 0.85
C PRO A 69 -13.69 1.33 1.03
N LYS A 70 -13.11 0.59 0.09
CA LYS A 70 -13.08 -0.88 0.01
C LYS A 70 -11.90 -1.50 0.75
N TYR A 71 -10.83 -0.74 1.00
CA TYR A 71 -9.57 -1.23 1.53
C TYR A 71 -9.14 -0.47 2.78
N GLU A 72 -8.34 -1.13 3.62
CA GLU A 72 -7.67 -0.57 4.79
C GLU A 72 -6.17 -0.82 4.72
N TYR A 73 -5.37 0.13 5.20
CA TYR A 73 -3.92 -0.01 5.30
C TYR A 73 -3.48 -0.07 6.75
N TYR A 74 -2.55 -0.96 7.05
CA TYR A 74 -1.90 -1.05 8.36
C TYR A 74 -0.45 -1.51 8.19
N THR A 75 0.36 -1.28 9.20
CA THR A 75 1.72 -1.81 9.27
C THR A 75 1.82 -2.91 10.31
N LYS A 76 2.66 -3.92 10.06
CA LYS A 76 3.08 -4.88 11.09
C LYS A 76 4.60 -4.86 11.18
N GLN A 77 5.09 -4.93 12.41
CA GLN A 77 6.50 -5.12 12.70
C GLN A 77 6.86 -6.59 12.47
N GLU A 78 7.98 -6.85 11.79
CA GLU A 78 8.50 -8.21 11.63
C GLU A 78 8.98 -8.76 12.97
N PHE A 79 8.60 -10.00 13.29
CA PHE A 79 8.87 -10.60 14.59
C PHE A 79 10.37 -10.75 14.87
N PHE A 80 11.15 -11.14 13.85
CA PHE A 80 12.58 -11.35 13.96
C PHE A 80 13.41 -10.07 13.78
N PHE A 81 12.81 -9.00 13.25
CA PHE A 81 13.51 -7.76 12.90
C PHE A 81 12.70 -6.55 13.33
N CYS A 82 12.92 -6.10 14.57
CA CYS A 82 12.16 -5.01 15.18
C CYS A 82 12.27 -3.66 14.44
N TRP A 83 13.24 -3.48 13.56
CA TRP A 83 13.37 -2.26 12.75
C TRP A 83 12.62 -2.34 11.41
N ILE A 84 12.09 -3.51 11.04
CA ILE A 84 11.38 -3.70 9.77
C ILE A 84 9.88 -3.63 10.03
N TYR A 85 9.24 -2.65 9.40
CA TYR A 85 7.79 -2.52 9.34
C TYR A 85 7.32 -2.74 7.91
N ASN A 86 6.49 -3.76 7.70
CA ASN A 86 5.87 -4.04 6.42
C ASN A 86 4.48 -3.39 6.33
N GLY A 87 4.15 -2.87 5.15
CA GLY A 87 2.83 -2.34 4.86
C GLY A 87 1.89 -3.44 4.39
N TYR A 88 0.62 -3.34 4.76
CA TYR A 88 -0.41 -4.31 4.40
C TYR A 88 -1.66 -3.58 3.94
N ILE A 89 -2.22 -4.02 2.81
CA ILE A 89 -3.51 -3.57 2.31
C ILE A 89 -4.49 -4.72 2.48
N LYS A 90 -5.62 -4.48 3.15
CA LYS A 90 -6.65 -5.49 3.34
C LYS A 90 -7.96 -5.05 2.73
N ASN A 91 -8.56 -5.93 1.92
CA ASN A 91 -9.91 -5.73 1.43
C ASN A 91 -10.90 -5.92 2.59
N LYS A 92 -11.77 -4.94 2.83
CA LYS A 92 -12.70 -4.94 3.97
C LYS A 92 -13.81 -5.99 3.84
N GLU A 93 -14.18 -6.33 2.61
CA GLU A 93 -15.24 -7.30 2.32
C GLU A 93 -14.67 -8.72 2.27
N THR A 94 -13.74 -8.98 1.35
CA THR A 94 -13.19 -10.33 1.11
C THR A 94 -12.16 -10.76 2.15
N LYS A 95 -11.70 -9.82 3.00
CA LYS A 95 -10.63 -10.00 3.99
C LYS A 95 -9.28 -10.40 3.42
N LYS A 96 -9.12 -10.41 2.09
CA LYS A 96 -7.85 -10.69 1.40
C LYS A 96 -6.81 -9.63 1.77
N VAL A 97 -5.58 -10.07 2.03
CA VAL A 97 -4.46 -9.22 2.46
C VAL A 97 -3.36 -9.22 1.42
N TYR A 98 -2.88 -8.03 1.09
CA TYR A 98 -1.78 -7.78 0.19
C TYR A 98 -0.61 -7.18 0.95
N THR A 99 0.59 -7.74 0.79
CA THR A 99 1.79 -7.27 1.50
C THR A 99 2.63 -6.38 0.61
N LEU A 100 2.94 -5.19 1.12
CA LEU A 100 3.83 -4.18 0.54
C LEU A 100 5.21 -4.31 1.22
N LYS A 101 6.10 -5.13 0.64
CA LYS A 101 7.48 -5.25 1.12
C LYS A 101 8.35 -4.21 0.42
N LYS A 102 8.77 -3.18 1.17
CA LYS A 102 9.54 -2.03 0.67
C LYS A 102 10.86 -2.42 -0.02
N GLU A 103 11.46 -3.53 0.38
CA GLU A 103 12.74 -4.01 -0.18
C GLU A 103 12.61 -4.74 -1.53
N ILE A 104 11.38 -5.11 -1.93
CA ILE A 104 11.15 -5.98 -3.11
C ILE A 104 10.44 -5.22 -4.23
N THR A 105 9.90 -4.03 -3.96
CA THR A 105 9.20 -3.18 -4.92
C THR A 105 10.19 -2.29 -5.66
N GLU A 106 10.15 -2.27 -6.99
CA GLU A 106 10.90 -1.29 -7.80
C GLU A 106 10.30 0.12 -7.64
N GLU A 107 9.10 0.18 -7.08
CA GLU A 107 8.33 1.36 -6.76
C GLU A 107 9.00 2.15 -5.62
N ARG A 108 9.21 3.44 -5.86
CA ARG A 108 9.97 4.34 -4.95
C ARG A 108 9.11 5.37 -4.24
N GLY A 109 7.83 5.48 -4.63
CA GLY A 109 6.91 6.45 -4.07
C GLY A 109 6.52 6.14 -2.63
N ASN A 110 6.37 7.21 -1.84
CA ASN A 110 5.86 7.13 -0.47
C ASN A 110 4.32 7.09 -0.42
N GLU A 111 3.64 7.12 -1.56
CA GLU A 111 2.17 7.13 -1.64
C GLU A 111 1.61 5.89 -2.35
N SER A 112 0.56 5.31 -1.77
CA SER A 112 -0.24 4.23 -2.33
C SER A 112 -1.67 4.73 -2.52
N ILE A 113 -2.14 4.76 -3.76
CA ILE A 113 -3.51 5.21 -4.09
C ILE A 113 -4.31 4.03 -4.63
N ILE A 114 -5.48 3.76 -4.06
CA ILE A 114 -6.42 2.78 -4.60
C ILE A 114 -7.60 3.49 -5.27
N TYR A 115 -7.97 3.01 -6.46
CA TYR A 115 -9.21 3.37 -7.12
C TYR A 115 -9.77 2.18 -7.90
N GLY A 116 -11.03 1.83 -7.64
CA GLY A 116 -11.61 0.54 -8.04
C GLY A 116 -10.86 -0.60 -7.37
N ASP A 117 -10.44 -1.57 -8.18
CA ASP A 117 -9.62 -2.72 -7.78
C ASP A 117 -8.18 -2.58 -8.27
N SER A 118 -7.68 -1.35 -8.34
CA SER A 118 -6.32 -1.04 -8.78
C SER A 118 -5.59 -0.22 -7.74
N LEU A 119 -4.37 -0.64 -7.43
CA LEU A 119 -3.39 0.10 -6.63
C LEU A 119 -2.40 0.79 -7.55
N TYR A 120 -2.17 2.08 -7.32
CA TYR A 120 -1.23 2.91 -8.07
C TYR A 120 -0.13 3.36 -7.11
N ILE A 121 1.13 3.08 -7.46
CA ILE A 121 2.30 3.51 -6.70
C ILE A 121 3.24 4.29 -7.63
N PRO A 122 3.71 5.50 -7.24
CA PRO A 122 4.72 6.24 -7.99
C PRO A 122 6.04 5.48 -8.06
N ASN A 123 6.71 5.55 -9.21
CA ASN A 123 8.08 5.03 -9.38
C ASN A 123 9.16 6.08 -9.03
N HIS A 124 8.76 7.18 -8.39
CA HIS A 124 9.59 8.33 -8.07
C HIS A 124 9.38 8.69 -6.58
N TYR A 125 10.46 9.01 -5.87
CA TYR A 125 10.40 9.34 -4.44
C TYR A 125 9.58 10.61 -4.18
N ASN A 126 9.93 11.68 -4.89
CA ASN A 126 9.27 12.97 -4.82
C ASN A 126 8.59 13.25 -6.15
N ILE A 127 7.35 13.70 -6.08
CA ILE A 127 6.55 14.08 -7.24
C ILE A 127 6.04 15.51 -7.09
N TYR A 128 6.15 16.31 -8.14
CA TYR A 128 5.70 17.71 -8.19
C TYR A 128 4.85 17.94 -9.44
N GLU A 129 3.75 18.68 -9.31
CA GLU A 129 2.80 18.87 -10.41
C GLU A 129 3.44 19.43 -11.69
N LYS A 130 4.40 20.35 -11.53
CA LYS A 130 5.17 20.95 -12.64
C LYS A 130 5.89 19.93 -13.53
N ASP A 131 6.29 18.79 -12.96
CA ASP A 131 7.07 17.75 -13.64
C ASP A 131 6.19 16.53 -14.01
N SER A 132 4.87 16.65 -13.85
CA SER A 132 3.90 15.56 -13.94
C SER A 132 4.05 14.66 -15.18
N LEU A 133 4.35 15.25 -16.34
CA LEU A 133 4.49 14.53 -17.61
C LEU A 133 5.68 13.55 -17.63
N SER A 134 6.66 13.71 -16.75
CA SER A 134 7.84 12.86 -16.66
C SER A 134 7.65 11.64 -15.75
N TYR A 135 6.59 11.62 -14.94
CA TYR A 135 6.39 10.59 -13.95
C TYR A 135 5.73 9.32 -14.50
N THR A 136 6.19 8.21 -13.94
CA THR A 136 5.62 6.89 -14.18
C THR A 136 5.13 6.26 -12.89
N PHE A 137 4.14 5.39 -13.03
CA PHE A 137 3.46 4.70 -11.95
C PHE A 137 3.39 3.22 -12.27
N THR A 138 3.42 2.38 -11.23
CA THR A 138 3.05 0.99 -11.35
C THR A 138 1.62 0.82 -10.88
N ARG A 139 0.78 0.25 -11.75
CA ARG A 139 -0.58 -0.18 -11.41
C ARG A 139 -0.57 -1.67 -11.12
N PHE A 140 -1.09 -2.08 -9.97
CA PHE A 140 -1.35 -3.47 -9.59
C PHE A 140 -2.85 -3.75 -9.56
N ILE A 141 -3.28 -4.92 -10.04
CA ILE A 141 -4.70 -5.33 -10.00
C ILE A 141 -4.97 -6.15 -8.74
N LEU A 142 -5.80 -5.60 -7.84
CA LEU A 142 -6.23 -6.21 -6.58
C LEU A 142 -7.49 -7.09 -6.83
N LYS A 143 -7.28 -8.36 -7.18
CA LYS A 143 -8.39 -9.33 -7.45
C LYS A 143 -9.06 -9.87 -6.19
#